data_AF-A0A7J4BA09-F1
#
_entry.id   AF-A0A7J4BA09-F1
#
_cell.length_a   1.000
_cell.length_b   1.000
_cell.length_c   1.000
_cell.angle_alpha   90.00
_cell.angle_beta   90.00
_cell.angle_gamma   90.00
#
_symmetry.space_group_name_H-M   'P 1'
#
loop_
_entity.id
_entity.type
_entity.pdbx_description
1 polymer ?
#
loop_
_entity_poly.entity_id
_entity_poly.type
_entity_poly.pdbx_seq_one_letter_code
_entity_poly.pdbx_strand_id
1 'polypeptide(L)'
;MATLNSLSLKHEYVPLEEIERTTRLPPSRIVKSLRELMDVKAVAKHETTQSFRLTYLGLDLVALKKLSDSGVLGYLGTRVGVGKESEIYIAKTPTEKIVAVKFYKIGRISFQKIKRVRAYASEESKWFMHSRNAASREYDVLSKLCNYTSFVPRAYAHVEHAVVMDYVSGIELYRYKTALMPESIFTSIMMTLRSAYLHLGIVHGDLSE
;
A
#
# COMPACT_ATOMS: atom_id res chain seq x y z
N MET A 1 7.01 -1.60 -16.28
CA MET A 1 6.60 -1.53 -14.85
C MET A 1 7.13 -2.68 -14.02
N ALA A 2 6.79 -3.95 -14.31
CA ALA A 2 7.27 -5.10 -13.52
C ALA A 2 8.80 -5.16 -13.38
N THR A 3 9.54 -4.94 -14.46
CA THR A 3 11.01 -4.90 -14.44
C THR A 3 11.57 -3.78 -13.58
N LEU A 4 10.99 -2.57 -13.66
CA LEU A 4 11.39 -1.46 -12.78
C LEU A 4 11.10 -1.79 -11.31
N ASN A 5 9.98 -2.47 -11.02
CA ASN A 5 9.62 -2.89 -9.67
C ASN A 5 10.59 -3.92 -9.07
N SER A 6 11.06 -4.87 -9.88
CA SER A 6 12.06 -5.84 -9.43
C SER A 6 13.42 -5.18 -9.23
N LEU A 7 13.81 -4.27 -10.11
CA LEU A 7 15.11 -3.58 -10.04
C LEU A 7 15.15 -2.49 -8.95
N SER A 8 13.99 -1.92 -8.59
CA SER A 8 13.90 -0.90 -7.53
C SER A 8 14.22 -1.43 -6.13
N LEU A 9 14.32 -2.75 -5.97
CA LEU A 9 14.82 -3.40 -4.76
C LEU A 9 16.32 -3.16 -4.53
N LYS A 10 17.08 -2.96 -5.61
CA LYS A 10 18.54 -2.85 -5.59
C LYS A 10 19.02 -1.45 -5.96
N HIS A 11 18.26 -0.75 -6.79
CA HIS A 11 18.61 0.57 -7.32
C HIS A 11 17.51 1.59 -7.01
N GLU A 12 17.89 2.80 -6.59
CA GLU A 12 16.92 3.89 -6.47
C GLU A 12 16.48 4.39 -7.86
N TYR A 13 17.44 4.63 -8.74
CA TYR A 13 17.23 4.86 -10.17
C TYR A 13 17.92 3.75 -10.96
N VAL A 14 17.17 3.15 -11.88
CA VAL A 14 17.61 2.05 -12.74
C VAL A 14 18.12 2.63 -14.07
N PRO A 15 19.37 2.37 -14.48
CA PRO A 15 19.89 2.79 -15.78
C PRO A 15 19.09 2.19 -16.95
N LEU A 16 18.94 2.96 -18.04
CA LEU A 16 18.23 2.50 -19.24
C LEU A 16 18.80 1.19 -19.78
N GLU A 17 20.13 1.06 -19.80
CA GLU A 17 20.84 -0.11 -20.29
C GLU A 17 20.45 -1.37 -19.50
N GLU A 18 20.22 -1.23 -18.19
CA GLU A 18 19.77 -2.35 -17.35
C GLU A 18 18.30 -2.71 -17.60
N ILE A 19 17.45 -1.71 -17.86
CA ILE A 19 16.05 -1.93 -18.26
C ILE A 19 16.00 -2.67 -19.61
N GLU A 20 16.80 -2.25 -20.58
CA GLU A 20 16.92 -2.88 -21.90
C GLU A 20 17.38 -4.33 -21.79
N ARG A 21 18.47 -4.56 -21.06
CA ARG A 21 19.03 -5.90 -20.81
C ARG A 21 18.02 -6.84 -20.15
N THR A 22 17.24 -6.34 -19.20
CA THR A 22 16.31 -7.17 -18.42
C THR A 22 14.99 -7.42 -19.14
N THR A 23 14.45 -6.42 -19.86
CA THR A 23 13.18 -6.55 -20.58
C THR A 23 13.31 -7.31 -21.89
N ARG A 24 14.49 -7.26 -22.54
CA ARG A 24 14.72 -7.83 -23.89
C ARG A 24 13.74 -7.30 -24.94
N LEU A 25 13.17 -6.12 -24.71
CA LEU A 25 12.27 -5.45 -25.65
C LEU A 25 13.08 -4.58 -26.63
N PRO A 26 12.52 -4.28 -27.83
CA PRO A 26 13.15 -3.34 -28.75
C PRO A 26 13.33 -1.96 -28.08
N PRO A 27 14.49 -1.28 -28.25
CA PRO A 27 14.76 0.02 -27.61
C PRO A 27 13.67 1.07 -27.87
N SER A 28 13.15 1.13 -29.10
CA SER A 28 12.06 2.04 -29.48
C SER A 28 10.79 1.84 -28.65
N ARG A 29 10.45 0.58 -28.34
CA ARG A 29 9.29 0.23 -27.51
C ARG A 29 9.51 0.58 -26.05
N ILE A 30 10.74 0.41 -25.55
CA ILE A 30 11.10 0.77 -24.16
C ILE A 30 11.00 2.27 -23.96
N VAL A 31 11.60 3.07 -24.85
CA VAL A 31 11.55 4.54 -24.78
C VAL A 31 10.10 5.04 -24.86
N LYS A 32 9.29 4.49 -25.78
CA LYS A 32 7.86 4.81 -25.86
C LYS A 32 7.12 4.48 -24.56
N SER A 33 7.32 3.27 -24.02
CA SER A 33 6.67 2.84 -22.78
C SER A 33 7.08 3.70 -21.58
N LEU A 34 8.37 4.05 -21.48
CA LEU A 34 8.86 4.94 -20.42
C LEU A 34 8.25 6.34 -20.53
N ARG A 35 8.09 6.88 -21.75
CA ARG A 35 7.40 8.15 -21.98
C ARG A 35 5.95 8.10 -21.51
N GLU A 36 5.18 7.11 -21.95
CA GLU A 36 3.78 6.93 -21.55
C GLU A 36 3.64 6.79 -20.02
N LEU A 37 4.56 6.07 -19.37
CA LEU A 37 4.59 5.91 -17.92
C LEU A 37 4.98 7.19 -17.17
N MET A 38 5.84 8.03 -17.76
CA MET A 38 6.16 9.35 -17.21
C MET A 38 5.01 10.33 -17.37
N ASP A 39 4.27 10.29 -18.47
CA ASP A 39 3.11 11.15 -18.73
C ASP A 39 2.04 10.96 -17.66
N VAL A 40 1.81 9.71 -17.23
CA VAL A 40 0.91 9.38 -16.11
C VAL A 40 1.59 9.45 -14.73
N LYS A 41 2.85 9.89 -14.65
CA LYS A 41 3.64 10.04 -13.41
C LYS A 41 3.85 8.73 -12.65
N ALA A 42 3.76 7.57 -13.31
CA ALA A 42 4.06 6.25 -12.74
C ALA A 42 5.57 6.01 -12.65
N VAL A 43 6.34 6.64 -13.54
CA VAL A 43 7.80 6.58 -13.59
C VAL A 43 8.36 8.00 -13.55
N ALA A 44 9.51 8.18 -12.92
CA ALA A 44 10.27 9.43 -12.95
C ALA A 44 11.66 9.18 -13.54
N LYS A 45 12.13 10.11 -14.37
CA LYS A 45 13.50 10.11 -14.90
C LYS A 45 14.42 10.89 -13.97
N HIS A 46 15.68 10.46 -13.87
CA HIS A 46 16.74 11.21 -13.21
C HIS A 46 17.01 12.52 -13.98
N GLU A 47 17.43 13.57 -13.28
CA GLU A 47 17.59 14.90 -13.88
C GLU A 47 18.72 14.95 -14.90
N THR A 48 19.82 14.26 -14.62
CA THR A 48 21.06 14.36 -15.43
C THR A 48 21.42 13.07 -16.17
N THR A 49 20.81 11.93 -15.84
CA THR A 49 21.19 10.62 -16.41
C THR A 49 20.00 9.95 -17.09
N GLN A 50 20.26 8.98 -17.98
CA GLN A 50 19.22 8.12 -18.57
C GLN A 50 18.82 7.01 -17.60
N SER A 51 18.44 7.38 -16.39
CA SER A 51 18.02 6.44 -15.34
C SER A 51 16.60 6.75 -14.91
N PHE A 52 15.84 5.71 -14.55
CA PHE A 52 14.42 5.79 -14.28
C PHE A 52 14.07 5.09 -12.97
N ARG A 53 13.03 5.58 -12.30
CA ARG A 53 12.53 4.97 -11.06
C ARG A 53 11.01 4.91 -11.03
N LEU A 54 10.48 4.01 -10.21
CA LEU A 54 9.06 4.02 -9.88
C LEU A 54 8.72 5.20 -8.97
N THR A 55 7.49 5.70 -9.14
CA THR A 55 6.83 6.54 -8.14
C THR A 55 5.88 5.68 -7.30
N TYR A 56 5.31 6.24 -6.23
CA TYR A 56 4.25 5.57 -5.48
C TYR A 56 3.03 5.23 -6.35
N LEU A 57 2.68 6.08 -7.31
CA LEU A 57 1.62 5.78 -8.27
C LEU A 57 2.01 4.60 -9.17
N GLY A 58 3.27 4.54 -9.59
CA GLY A 58 3.79 3.40 -10.33
C GLY A 58 3.71 2.10 -9.54
N LEU A 59 4.05 2.15 -8.25
CA LEU A 59 3.95 1.01 -7.36
C LEU A 59 2.49 0.58 -7.16
N ASP A 60 1.55 1.53 -7.01
CA ASP A 60 0.10 1.24 -6.95
C ASP A 60 -0.37 0.49 -8.19
N LEU A 61 0.01 0.96 -9.38
CA LEU A 61 -0.37 0.34 -10.65
C LEU A 61 0.19 -1.09 -10.77
N VAL A 62 1.40 -1.34 -10.26
CA VAL A 62 1.97 -2.70 -10.20
C VAL A 62 1.14 -3.60 -9.28
N ALA A 63 0.79 -3.10 -8.10
CA ALA A 63 -0.02 -3.86 -7.13
C ALA A 63 -1.43 -4.14 -7.68
N LEU A 64 -2.10 -3.13 -8.23
CA LEU A 64 -3.43 -3.25 -8.84
C LEU A 64 -3.44 -4.23 -10.01
N LYS A 65 -2.44 -4.16 -10.90
CA LYS A 65 -2.34 -5.09 -12.02
C LYS A 65 -2.23 -6.53 -11.53
N LYS A 66 -1.38 -6.80 -10.55
CA LYS A 66 -1.21 -8.14 -9.96
C LYS A 66 -2.48 -8.63 -9.25
N LEU A 67 -3.14 -7.77 -8.47
CA LEU A 67 -4.40 -8.10 -7.78
C LEU A 67 -5.55 -8.37 -8.76
N SER A 68 -5.58 -7.66 -9.88
CA SER A 68 -6.54 -7.89 -10.96
C SER A 68 -6.24 -9.21 -11.70
N ASP A 69 -4.99 -9.45 -12.06
CA ASP A 69 -4.55 -10.67 -12.75
C ASP A 69 -4.79 -11.94 -11.93
N SER A 70 -4.66 -11.84 -10.60
CA SER A 70 -4.93 -12.96 -9.69
C SER A 70 -6.41 -13.14 -9.35
N GLY A 71 -7.32 -12.35 -9.96
CA GLY A 71 -8.76 -12.44 -9.71
C GLY A 71 -9.20 -11.99 -8.31
N VAL A 72 -8.37 -11.25 -7.58
CA VAL A 72 -8.72 -10.75 -6.23
C VAL A 72 -9.58 -9.48 -6.33
N LEU A 73 -9.23 -8.60 -7.27
CA LEU A 73 -9.94 -7.33 -7.51
C LEU A 73 -10.53 -7.30 -8.92
N GLY A 74 -11.80 -6.93 -9.02
CA GLY A 74 -12.48 -6.66 -10.28
C GLY A 74 -12.55 -5.16 -10.60
N TYR A 75 -12.69 -4.32 -9.57
CA TYR A 75 -12.87 -2.88 -9.74
C TYR A 75 -12.25 -2.10 -8.58
N LEU A 76 -11.59 -0.98 -8.87
CA LEU A 76 -11.15 0.01 -7.88
C LEU A 76 -12.06 1.23 -7.96
N GLY A 77 -12.67 1.58 -6.84
CA GLY A 77 -13.57 2.73 -6.71
C GLY A 77 -12.91 3.92 -6.04
N THR A 78 -13.74 4.72 -5.37
CA THR A 78 -13.34 6.01 -4.80
C THR A 78 -12.43 5.85 -3.58
N ARG A 79 -11.52 6.81 -3.40
CA ARG A 79 -10.71 6.96 -2.19
C ARG A 79 -11.60 7.40 -1.03
N VAL A 80 -11.57 6.63 0.06
CA VAL A 80 -12.41 6.86 1.26
C VAL A 80 -11.63 7.22 2.51
N GLY A 81 -10.32 6.98 2.52
CA GLY A 81 -9.46 7.34 3.65
C GLY A 81 -8.10 7.85 3.16
N VAL A 82 -7.61 8.92 3.78
CA VAL A 82 -6.26 9.44 3.55
C VAL A 82 -5.61 9.66 4.90
N GLY A 83 -4.69 8.77 5.25
CA GLY A 83 -3.80 8.94 6.39
C GLY A 83 -2.49 9.59 5.99
N LYS A 84 -1.64 9.85 6.99
CA LYS A 84 -0.28 10.34 6.76
C LYS A 84 0.58 9.35 5.96
N GLU A 85 0.32 8.06 6.16
CA GLU A 85 1.16 6.96 5.69
C GLU A 85 0.37 5.88 4.94
N SER A 86 -0.90 6.12 4.64
CA SER A 86 -1.69 5.20 3.81
C SER A 86 -2.85 5.92 3.12
N GLU A 87 -3.34 5.32 2.05
CA GLU A 87 -4.58 5.69 1.40
C GLU A 87 -5.48 4.45 1.31
N ILE A 88 -6.78 4.63 1.52
CA ILE A 88 -7.77 3.56 1.48
C ILE A 88 -8.78 3.87 0.37
N TYR A 89 -9.03 2.88 -0.48
CA TYR A 89 -9.99 2.94 -1.58
C TYR A 89 -11.06 1.88 -1.37
N ILE A 90 -12.31 2.23 -1.67
CA ILE A 90 -13.36 1.23 -1.87
C ILE A 90 -13.04 0.49 -3.18
N ALA A 91 -13.28 -0.81 -3.19
CA ALA A 91 -13.10 -1.65 -4.36
C ALA A 91 -14.16 -2.76 -4.37
N LYS A 92 -14.20 -3.52 -5.47
CA LYS A 92 -15.02 -4.72 -5.60
C LYS A 92 -14.20 -5.90 -6.09
N THR A 93 -14.51 -7.09 -5.58
CA THR A 93 -14.04 -8.35 -6.13
C THR A 93 -14.74 -8.64 -7.47
N PRO A 94 -14.27 -9.62 -8.26
CA PRO A 94 -14.99 -10.06 -9.47
C PRO A 94 -16.41 -10.59 -9.21
N THR A 95 -16.72 -10.96 -7.97
CA THR A 95 -18.05 -11.40 -7.52
C THR A 95 -18.89 -10.25 -6.95
N GLU A 96 -18.54 -9.00 -7.26
CA GLU A 96 -19.23 -7.77 -6.80
C GLU A 96 -19.22 -7.54 -5.27
N LYS A 97 -18.44 -8.31 -4.50
CA LYS A 97 -18.29 -8.07 -3.06
C LYS A 97 -17.50 -6.78 -2.83
N ILE A 98 -18.04 -5.89 -1.99
CA ILE A 98 -17.37 -4.65 -1.57
C ILE A 98 -16.21 -4.99 -0.63
N VAL A 99 -15.03 -4.46 -0.94
CA VAL A 99 -13.79 -4.61 -0.17
C VAL A 99 -13.06 -3.26 -0.09
N ALA A 100 -12.06 -3.18 0.78
CA ALA A 100 -11.15 -2.04 0.86
C ALA A 100 -9.77 -2.42 0.32
N VAL A 101 -9.13 -1.50 -0.40
CA VAL A 101 -7.71 -1.60 -0.77
C VAL A 101 -6.95 -0.51 -0.04
N LYS A 102 -6.05 -0.90 0.86
CA LYS A 102 -5.19 0.01 1.60
C LYS A 102 -3.79 0.00 0.99
N PHE A 103 -3.36 1.14 0.48
CA PHE A 103 -2.00 1.36 -0.01
C PHE A 103 -1.16 2.05 1.05
N TYR A 104 -0.02 1.47 1.40
CA TYR A 104 0.96 2.09 2.29
C TYR A 104 1.83 3.11 1.57
N LYS A 105 1.98 4.29 2.17
CA LYS A 105 2.63 5.48 1.60
C LYS A 105 3.68 6.07 2.56
N ILE A 106 4.47 5.21 3.19
CA ILE A 106 5.43 5.63 4.22
C ILE A 106 6.44 6.62 3.62
N GLY A 107 6.75 7.69 4.36
CA GLY A 107 7.69 8.72 3.91
C GLY A 107 7.10 9.78 2.96
N ARG A 108 5.84 9.67 2.49
CA ARG A 108 5.22 10.65 1.57
C ARG A 108 5.24 12.10 2.07
N ILE A 109 4.95 12.34 3.35
CA ILE A 109 4.99 13.69 3.95
C ILE A 109 6.42 14.16 4.12
N SER A 110 7.32 13.26 4.55
CA SER A 110 8.75 13.55 4.64
C SER A 110 9.30 13.96 3.27
N PHE A 111 8.84 13.36 2.16
CA PHE A 111 9.20 13.78 0.80
C PHE A 111 8.77 15.20 0.46
N GLN A 112 7.55 15.62 0.82
CA GLN A 112 7.10 16.99 0.59
C GLN A 112 7.96 18.02 1.33
N LYS A 113 8.43 17.67 2.54
CA LYS A 113 9.32 18.53 3.32
C LYS A 113 10.78 18.46 2.85
N ILE A 114 11.31 17.27 2.54
CA ILE A 114 12.71 17.07 2.12
C ILE A 114 12.95 17.64 0.73
N LYS A 115 12.04 17.45 -0.25
CA LYS A 115 12.15 18.09 -1.58
C LYS A 115 12.25 19.61 -1.51
N ARG A 116 11.68 20.24 -0.49
CA ARG A 116 11.78 21.68 -0.27
C ARG A 116 13.13 22.12 0.30
N VAL A 117 13.89 21.22 0.94
CA VAL A 117 15.05 21.58 1.77
C VAL A 117 16.37 21.01 1.24
N ARG A 118 16.39 19.87 0.53
CA ARG A 118 17.61 19.26 -0.02
C ARG A 118 17.34 18.62 -1.39
N ALA A 119 18.04 19.10 -2.41
CA ALA A 119 17.89 18.63 -3.80
C ALA A 119 18.69 17.35 -4.11
N TYR A 120 19.55 16.88 -3.20
CA TYR A 120 20.46 15.76 -3.45
C TYR A 120 20.30 14.70 -2.35
N ALA A 121 20.09 13.44 -2.77
CA ALA A 121 19.85 12.22 -1.97
C ALA A 121 18.41 12.05 -1.41
N SER A 122 17.57 11.37 -2.19
CA SER A 122 16.27 10.87 -1.75
C SER A 122 16.44 9.39 -1.36
N GLU A 123 15.95 8.92 -0.22
CA GLU A 123 16.05 7.49 0.14
C GLU A 123 14.80 6.70 -0.29
N GLU A 124 14.16 7.05 -1.42
CA GLU A 124 12.84 6.55 -1.85
C GLU A 124 12.72 5.02 -1.89
N SER A 125 13.76 4.30 -2.31
CA SER A 125 13.76 2.84 -2.35
C SER A 125 13.59 2.20 -0.96
N LYS A 126 14.18 2.80 0.09
CA LYS A 126 14.00 2.33 1.47
C LYS A 126 12.55 2.48 1.91
N TRP A 127 11.88 3.57 1.50
CA TRP A 127 10.48 3.82 1.86
C TRP A 127 9.49 2.88 1.17
N PHE A 128 9.76 2.47 -0.07
CA PHE A 128 8.99 1.39 -0.71
C PHE A 128 9.13 0.08 0.07
N MET A 129 10.34 -0.25 0.51
CA MET A 129 10.55 -1.42 1.36
C MET A 129 9.82 -1.32 2.71
N HIS A 130 9.85 -0.16 3.37
CA HIS A 130 9.07 0.05 4.59
C HIS A 130 7.57 -0.10 4.33
N SER A 131 7.05 0.45 3.23
CA SER A 131 5.63 0.34 2.86
C SER A 131 5.23 -1.12 2.57
N ARG A 132 6.08 -1.88 1.88
CA ARG A 132 5.89 -3.32 1.63
C ARG A 132 5.88 -4.13 2.93
N ASN A 133 6.85 -3.86 3.81
CA ASN A 133 6.95 -4.56 5.10
C ASN A 133 5.75 -4.27 6.01
N ALA A 134 5.28 -3.02 6.04
CA ALA A 134 4.11 -2.64 6.81
C ALA A 134 2.83 -3.32 6.29
N ALA A 135 2.65 -3.36 4.97
CA ALA A 135 1.55 -4.05 4.33
C ALA A 135 1.57 -5.56 4.59
N SER A 136 2.74 -6.20 4.47
CA SER A 136 2.92 -7.62 4.76
C SER A 136 2.59 -7.92 6.22
N ARG A 137 3.09 -7.11 7.16
CA ARG A 137 2.83 -7.28 8.59
C ARG A 137 1.34 -7.16 8.92
N GLU A 138 0.65 -6.16 8.38
CA GLU A 138 -0.79 -6.00 8.61
C GLU A 138 -1.58 -7.18 8.04
N TYR A 139 -1.27 -7.61 6.82
CA TYR A 139 -1.89 -8.79 6.22
C TYR A 139 -1.70 -10.04 7.09
N ASP A 140 -0.48 -10.31 7.55
CA ASP A 140 -0.16 -11.47 8.38
C ASP A 140 -0.90 -11.44 9.73
N VAL A 141 -0.99 -10.27 10.35
CA VAL A 141 -1.70 -10.09 11.63
C VAL A 141 -3.20 -10.28 11.44
N LEU A 142 -3.82 -9.61 10.47
CA LEU A 142 -5.26 -9.71 10.22
C LEU A 142 -5.67 -11.13 9.80
N SER A 143 -4.86 -11.80 8.99
CA SER A 143 -5.13 -13.17 8.53
C SER A 143 -5.11 -14.19 9.67
N LYS A 144 -4.37 -13.93 10.75
CA LYS A 144 -4.31 -14.81 11.93
C LYS A 144 -5.32 -14.40 12.99
N LEU A 145 -5.43 -13.10 13.27
CA LEU A 145 -6.27 -12.56 14.34
C LEU A 145 -7.76 -12.79 14.10
N CYS A 146 -8.19 -12.83 12.83
CA CYS A 146 -9.59 -13.11 12.47
C CYS A 146 -10.09 -14.51 12.90
N ASN A 147 -9.19 -15.44 13.23
CA ASN A 147 -9.56 -16.75 13.79
C ASN A 147 -9.93 -16.69 15.28
N TYR A 148 -9.58 -15.60 15.98
CA TYR A 148 -9.74 -15.43 17.42
C TYR A 148 -10.69 -14.29 17.80
N THR A 149 -11.12 -13.47 16.84
CA THR A 149 -12.06 -12.37 17.04
C THR A 149 -12.73 -11.96 15.73
N SER A 150 -13.99 -11.57 15.81
CA SER A 150 -14.76 -11.02 14.68
C SER A 150 -14.70 -9.49 14.57
N PHE A 151 -14.00 -8.82 15.48
CA PHE A 151 -13.93 -7.35 15.55
C PHE A 151 -12.75 -6.75 14.75
N VAL A 152 -12.17 -7.51 13.83
CA VAL A 152 -11.13 -7.07 12.91
C VAL A 152 -11.53 -7.37 11.47
N PRO A 153 -11.12 -6.55 10.48
CA PRO A 153 -11.35 -6.86 9.08
C PRO A 153 -10.66 -8.17 8.68
N ARG A 154 -11.30 -9.00 7.86
CA ARG A 154 -10.59 -10.12 7.22
C ARG A 154 -9.71 -9.57 6.10
N ALA A 155 -8.47 -10.01 6.06
CA ALA A 155 -7.57 -9.75 4.94
C ALA A 155 -7.70 -10.84 3.87
N TYR A 156 -7.77 -10.43 2.60
CA TYR A 156 -7.98 -11.32 1.46
C TYR A 156 -6.71 -11.54 0.65
N ALA A 157 -5.92 -10.49 0.47
CA ALA A 157 -4.65 -10.57 -0.25
C ALA A 157 -3.72 -9.45 0.15
N HIS A 158 -2.44 -9.65 -0.11
CA HIS A 158 -1.41 -8.64 -0.02
C HIS A 158 -0.50 -8.71 -1.25
N VAL A 159 -0.23 -7.55 -1.85
CA VAL A 159 0.67 -7.43 -3.00
C VAL A 159 1.45 -6.13 -2.90
N GLU A 160 2.78 -6.22 -2.96
CA GLU A 160 3.69 -5.07 -2.81
C GLU A 160 3.43 -4.33 -1.48
N HIS A 161 2.82 -3.15 -1.54
CA HIS A 161 2.48 -2.28 -0.40
C HIS A 161 0.97 -2.13 -0.25
N ALA A 162 0.18 -3.01 -0.87
CA ALA A 162 -1.27 -2.99 -0.86
C ALA A 162 -1.83 -4.17 -0.08
N VAL A 163 -2.84 -3.93 0.75
CA VAL A 163 -3.63 -4.97 1.44
C VAL A 163 -5.08 -4.84 0.99
N VAL A 164 -5.67 -5.95 0.56
CA VAL A 164 -7.11 -6.08 0.28
C VAL A 164 -7.76 -6.70 1.51
N MET A 165 -8.78 -6.03 2.07
CA MET A 165 -9.45 -6.44 3.30
C MET A 165 -10.94 -6.10 3.28
N ASP A 166 -11.69 -6.56 4.29
CA ASP A 166 -13.08 -6.16 4.47
C ASP A 166 -13.23 -4.64 4.51
N TYR A 167 -14.22 -4.12 3.80
CA TYR A 167 -14.64 -2.74 3.97
C TYR A 167 -15.53 -2.65 5.21
N VAL A 168 -15.07 -1.92 6.23
CA VAL A 168 -15.85 -1.66 7.44
C VAL A 168 -16.64 -0.37 7.26
N SER A 169 -17.94 -0.50 7.04
CA SER A 169 -18.86 0.63 7.04
C SER A 169 -19.23 0.98 8.48
N GLY A 170 -18.57 2.00 9.03
CA GLY A 170 -18.79 2.43 10.41
C GLY A 170 -18.45 3.89 10.65
N ILE A 171 -18.58 4.32 11.90
CA ILE A 171 -18.24 5.67 12.36
C ILE A 171 -16.96 5.55 13.20
N GLU A 172 -15.99 6.43 12.94
CA GLU A 172 -14.77 6.53 13.76
C GLU A 172 -15.14 6.89 15.20
N LEU A 173 -14.51 6.24 16.19
CA LEU A 173 -14.98 6.30 17.57
C LEU A 173 -14.89 7.73 18.17
N TYR A 174 -13.88 8.54 17.80
CA TYR A 174 -13.85 9.98 18.19
C TYR A 174 -15.02 10.82 17.64
N ARG A 175 -15.66 10.39 16.56
CA ARG A 175 -16.85 11.06 16.01
C ARG A 175 -18.14 10.60 16.69
N TYR A 176 -18.09 9.49 17.43
CA TYR A 176 -19.25 8.90 18.07
C TYR A 176 -19.51 9.51 19.44
N LYS A 177 -20.09 10.72 19.44
CA LYS A 177 -20.23 11.59 20.63
C LYS A 177 -21.07 11.02 21.77
N THR A 178 -22.06 10.18 21.47
CA THR A 178 -22.97 9.63 22.48
C THR A 178 -23.14 8.16 22.22
N ALA A 179 -22.28 7.36 22.86
CA ALA A 179 -22.34 5.92 22.74
C ALA A 179 -23.56 5.35 23.44
N LEU A 180 -24.37 4.60 22.70
CA LEU A 180 -25.56 3.93 23.25
C LEU A 180 -25.18 2.78 24.20
N MET A 181 -24.05 2.10 23.93
CA MET A 181 -23.59 0.92 24.68
C MET A 181 -22.08 0.99 24.95
N PRO A 182 -21.61 1.95 25.75
CA PRO A 182 -20.18 2.17 25.97
C PRO A 182 -19.45 0.95 26.57
N GLU A 183 -20.07 0.25 27.52
CA GLU A 183 -19.48 -0.95 28.14
C GLU A 183 -19.27 -2.09 27.13
N SER A 184 -20.23 -2.29 26.21
CA SER A 184 -20.11 -3.32 25.17
C SER A 184 -18.99 -2.98 24.18
N ILE A 185 -18.89 -1.71 23.77
CA ILE A 185 -17.83 -1.25 22.86
C ILE A 185 -16.46 -1.46 23.52
N PHE A 186 -16.31 -1.02 24.77
CA PHE A 186 -15.09 -1.21 25.53
C PHE A 186 -14.73 -2.70 25.65
N THR A 187 -15.70 -3.55 25.97
CA THR A 187 -15.49 -5.00 26.08
C THR A 187 -15.01 -5.59 24.77
N SER A 188 -15.62 -5.23 23.64
CA SER A 188 -15.19 -5.68 22.31
C SER A 188 -13.75 -5.26 21.97
N ILE A 189 -13.37 -4.02 22.29
CA ILE A 189 -12.00 -3.53 22.10
C ILE A 189 -11.03 -4.34 22.97
N MET A 190 -11.30 -4.46 24.27
CA MET A 190 -10.42 -5.16 25.20
C MET A 190 -10.27 -6.64 24.87
N MET A 191 -11.35 -7.32 24.47
CA MET A 191 -11.29 -8.71 24.03
C MET A 191 -10.46 -8.88 22.76
N THR A 192 -10.53 -7.92 21.84
CA THR A 192 -9.73 -7.94 20.61
C THR A 192 -8.23 -7.81 20.91
N LEU A 193 -7.86 -6.87 21.79
CA LEU A 193 -6.47 -6.69 22.24
C LEU A 193 -5.96 -7.92 23.00
N ARG A 194 -6.81 -8.48 23.87
CA ARG A 194 -6.50 -9.72 24.60
C ARG A 194 -6.25 -10.89 23.64
N SER A 195 -7.09 -11.07 22.61
CA SER A 195 -6.89 -12.11 21.60
C SER A 195 -5.58 -11.91 20.83
N ALA A 196 -5.25 -10.67 20.44
CA ALA A 196 -3.99 -10.36 19.77
C ALA A 196 -2.77 -10.68 20.67
N TYR A 197 -2.84 -10.34 21.95
CA TYR A 197 -1.76 -10.61 22.90
C TYR A 197 -1.60 -12.11 23.18
N LEU A 198 -2.68 -12.80 23.57
CA LEU A 198 -2.62 -14.20 24.00
C LEU A 198 -2.32 -15.17 22.86
N HIS A 199 -2.83 -14.91 21.65
CA HIS A 199 -2.72 -15.87 20.55
C HIS A 199 -1.61 -15.52 19.54
N LEU A 200 -1.21 -14.24 19.45
CA LEU A 200 -0.19 -13.80 18.50
C LEU A 200 1.05 -13.20 19.17
N GLY A 201 1.01 -12.93 20.48
CA GLY A 201 2.09 -12.23 21.18
C GLY A 201 2.25 -10.77 20.74
N ILE A 202 1.18 -10.14 20.23
CA ILE A 202 1.24 -8.79 19.65
C ILE A 202 0.56 -7.79 20.57
N VAL A 203 1.22 -6.65 20.77
CA VAL A 203 0.67 -5.46 21.43
C VAL A 203 0.42 -4.39 20.37
N HIS A 204 -0.76 -3.77 20.38
CA HIS A 204 -1.09 -2.69 19.46
C HIS A 204 -0.34 -1.42 19.89
N GLY A 205 0.55 -0.93 19.02
CA GLY A 205 1.43 0.20 19.34
C GLY A 205 0.82 1.60 19.18
N ASP A 206 -0.37 1.68 18.58
CA ASP A 206 -1.03 2.96 18.22
C ASP A 206 -2.54 2.90 18.49
N LEU A 207 -2.95 2.34 19.63
CA LEU A 207 -4.37 2.25 19.99
C LEU A 207 -4.83 3.63 20.50
N SER A 208 -5.82 4.21 19.85
CA SER A 208 -6.42 5.50 20.20
C SER A 208 -7.95 5.41 20.32
N GLU A 209 -8.57 6.55 20.68
CA GLU A 209 -10.01 6.85 20.70
C GLU A 209 -10.96 5.97 19.89
#